data_AF-A0AAN8HUM9-F1
#
_entry.id   AF-A0AAN8HUM9-F1
#
_cell.length_a   1.000
_cell.length_b   1.000
_cell.length_c   1.000
_cell.angle_alpha   90.00
_cell.angle_beta   90.00
_cell.angle_gamma   90.00
#
_symmetry.space_group_name_H-M   'P 1'
#
loop_
_entity.id
_entity.type
_entity.pdbx_description
1 polymer ?
#
loop_
_entity_poly.entity_id
_entity_poly.type
_entity_poly.pdbx_seq_one_letter_code
_entity_poly.pdbx_strand_id
1 'polypeptide(L)'
;MSVSLAEQRVETRHLQRENEAQAAKLRELELQKTEMDTLKLQQQAQTAKLELQKTELEKQKTELEKQKIEGEKQKTELEKQKIEGEKQKTELEKQKIEGEKQKIEGEKQKTELEKQKIEGEKQKTELEKQKTEGDKLKQQLQVQAAEMITLKARSNVTENQVGALKRDGEVKQVAFSASLLASGSGTIGPFNTQTNLVFAYVFSNIGNAYNPNTGFFIAPRANFIQECNLSASSVIINVDLVYPS
;
A
#
# COMPACT_ATOMS: atom_id res chain seq x y z
N MET A 1 146.73 93.73 -1.14
CA MET A 1 145.56 93.49 -2.01
C MET A 1 145.16 92.01 -2.14
N SER A 2 145.88 91.05 -1.55
CA SER A 2 145.63 89.60 -1.70
C SER A 2 144.63 89.00 -0.69
N VAL A 3 144.40 89.62 0.47
CA VAL A 3 143.54 89.09 1.55
C VAL A 3 142.04 89.33 1.28
N SER A 4 141.68 90.52 0.78
CA SER A 4 140.28 90.90 0.47
C SER A 4 139.62 90.02 -0.61
N LEU A 5 140.40 89.51 -1.57
CA LEU A 5 139.89 88.63 -2.62
C LEU A 5 139.56 87.22 -2.10
N ALA A 6 140.23 86.76 -1.04
CA ALA A 6 139.98 85.46 -0.42
C ALA A 6 138.68 85.47 0.40
N GLU A 7 138.40 86.56 1.13
CA GLU A 7 137.15 86.76 1.87
C GLU A 7 135.94 86.83 0.93
N GLN A 8 136.06 87.57 -0.16
CA GLN A 8 134.99 87.68 -1.17
C GLN A 8 134.67 86.33 -1.84
N ARG A 9 135.67 85.45 -2.01
CA ARG A 9 135.51 84.06 -2.50
C ARG A 9 134.83 83.14 -1.49
N VAL A 10 135.02 83.37 -0.20
CA VAL A 10 134.35 82.61 0.86
C VAL A 10 132.88 83.03 0.94
N GLU A 11 132.61 84.33 0.86
CA GLU A 11 131.26 84.89 0.87
C GLU A 11 130.45 84.47 -0.37
N THR A 12 131.05 84.49 -1.57
CA THR A 12 130.39 83.94 -2.77
C THR A 12 130.11 82.44 -2.65
N ARG A 13 131.02 81.63 -2.06
CA ARG A 13 130.72 80.21 -1.80
C ARG A 13 129.63 80.02 -0.74
N HIS A 14 129.54 80.90 0.26
CA HIS A 14 128.48 80.85 1.27
C HIS A 14 127.13 81.16 0.63
N LEU A 15 127.05 82.26 -0.12
CA LEU A 15 125.87 82.64 -0.90
C LEU A 15 125.48 81.56 -1.92
N GLN A 16 126.46 80.90 -2.56
CA GLN A 16 126.22 79.77 -3.46
C GLN A 16 125.57 78.59 -2.72
N ARG A 17 126.10 78.22 -1.55
CA ARG A 17 125.52 77.16 -0.71
C ARG A 17 124.14 77.53 -0.18
N GLU A 18 123.91 78.78 0.18
CA GLU A 18 122.59 79.26 0.61
C GLU A 18 121.57 79.23 -0.54
N ASN A 19 121.98 79.60 -1.75
CA ASN A 19 121.16 79.47 -2.96
C ASN A 19 120.86 78.00 -3.29
N GLU A 20 121.86 77.13 -3.17
CA GLU A 20 121.70 75.68 -3.37
C GLU A 20 120.77 75.07 -2.30
N ALA A 21 120.88 75.49 -1.05
CA ALA A 21 120.00 75.06 0.05
C ALA A 21 118.55 75.55 -0.14
N GLN A 22 118.36 76.80 -0.60
CA GLN A 22 117.04 77.32 -0.95
C GLN A 22 116.42 76.59 -2.14
N ALA A 23 117.22 76.29 -3.18
CA ALA A 23 116.78 75.50 -4.32
C ALA A 23 116.40 74.06 -3.93
N ALA A 24 117.14 73.44 -3.00
CA ALA A 24 116.79 72.13 -2.46
C ALA A 24 115.47 72.16 -1.68
N LYS A 25 115.27 73.18 -0.83
CA LYS A 25 114.03 73.36 -0.06
C LYS A 25 112.82 73.65 -0.95
N LEU A 26 113.02 74.38 -2.05
CA LEU A 26 111.98 74.62 -3.06
C LEU A 26 111.59 73.32 -3.77
N ARG A 27 112.57 72.49 -4.15
CA ARG A 27 112.31 71.15 -4.73
C ARG A 27 111.57 70.23 -3.77
N GLU A 28 111.90 70.26 -2.48
CA GLU A 28 111.21 69.48 -1.46
C GLU A 28 109.75 69.93 -1.29
N LEU A 29 109.51 71.25 -1.30
CA LEU A 29 108.16 71.81 -1.26
C LEU A 29 107.33 71.45 -2.51
N GLU A 30 107.95 71.49 -3.69
CA GLU A 30 107.31 71.04 -4.93
C GLU A 30 106.95 69.55 -4.86
N LEU A 31 107.82 68.71 -4.30
CA LEU A 31 107.56 67.29 -4.13
C LEU A 31 106.40 67.04 -3.15
N GLN A 32 106.37 67.72 -2.01
CA GLN A 32 105.24 67.68 -1.07
C GLN A 32 103.94 68.17 -1.70
N LYS A 33 103.99 69.18 -2.57
CA LYS A 33 102.82 69.66 -3.30
C LYS A 33 102.29 68.59 -4.25
N THR A 34 103.16 67.88 -4.97
CA THR A 34 102.76 66.76 -5.82
C THR A 34 102.21 65.57 -5.02
N GLU A 35 102.77 65.27 -3.84
CA GLU A 35 102.24 64.24 -2.94
C GLU A 35 100.86 64.62 -2.39
N MET A 36 100.66 65.88 -2.04
CA MET A 36 99.35 66.40 -1.60
C MET A 36 98.32 66.35 -2.73
N ASP A 37 98.70 66.71 -3.96
CA ASP A 37 97.81 66.63 -5.13
C ASP A 37 97.44 65.18 -5.46
N THR A 38 98.39 64.24 -5.36
CA THR A 38 98.11 62.81 -5.58
C THR A 38 97.23 62.22 -4.48
N LEU A 39 97.43 62.59 -3.21
CA LEU A 39 96.54 62.22 -2.09
C LEU A 39 95.12 62.77 -2.29
N LYS A 40 94.98 64.01 -2.76
CA LYS A 40 93.69 64.65 -3.02
C LYS A 40 92.93 63.95 -4.15
N LEU A 41 93.65 63.57 -5.21
CA LEU A 41 93.12 62.75 -6.31
C LEU A 41 92.67 61.37 -5.83
N GLN A 42 93.45 60.70 -4.96
CA GLN A 42 93.04 59.44 -4.35
C GLN A 42 91.77 59.59 -3.49
N GLN A 43 91.66 60.66 -2.71
CA GLN A 43 90.47 60.91 -1.89
C GLN A 43 89.22 61.18 -2.73
N GLN A 44 89.36 61.91 -3.84
CA GLN A 44 88.29 62.07 -4.83
C GLN A 44 87.91 60.74 -5.50
N ALA A 45 88.88 59.91 -5.86
CA ALA A 45 88.61 58.59 -6.43
C ALA A 45 87.89 57.67 -5.44
N GLN A 46 88.23 57.73 -4.15
CA GLN A 46 87.62 56.93 -3.10
C GLN A 46 86.21 57.39 -2.75
N THR A 47 85.95 58.69 -2.75
CA THR A 47 84.60 59.25 -2.58
C THR A 47 83.67 58.91 -3.74
N ALA A 48 84.16 58.99 -4.99
CA ALA A 48 83.41 58.54 -6.16
C ALA A 48 83.07 57.04 -6.13
N LYS A 49 84.01 56.18 -5.70
CA LYS A 49 83.74 54.74 -5.48
C LYS A 49 82.66 54.51 -4.42
N LEU A 50 82.69 55.26 -3.33
CA LEU A 50 81.71 55.15 -2.25
C LEU A 50 80.30 55.57 -2.72
N GLU A 51 80.19 56.63 -3.51
CA GLU A 51 78.92 57.05 -4.12
C GLU A 51 78.36 55.97 -5.06
N LEU A 52 79.19 55.41 -5.95
CA LEU A 52 78.76 54.32 -6.82
C LEU A 52 78.25 53.12 -6.01
N GLN A 53 78.96 52.71 -4.96
CA GLN A 53 78.48 51.64 -4.07
C GLN A 53 77.15 51.95 -3.39
N LYS A 54 76.93 53.20 -2.95
CA LYS A 54 75.64 53.61 -2.37
C LYS A 54 74.50 53.49 -3.39
N THR A 55 74.72 53.94 -4.62
CA THR A 55 73.70 53.83 -5.68
C THR A 55 73.41 52.38 -6.06
N GLU A 56 74.42 51.51 -6.07
CA GLU A 56 74.28 50.07 -6.32
C GLU A 56 73.45 49.39 -5.20
N LEU A 57 73.76 49.71 -3.94
CA LEU A 57 73.04 49.20 -2.77
C LEU A 57 71.57 49.65 -2.79
N GLU A 58 71.32 50.90 -3.18
CA GLU A 58 69.97 51.44 -3.29
C GLU A 58 69.16 50.74 -4.40
N LYS A 59 69.78 50.49 -5.57
CA LYS A 59 69.17 49.67 -6.63
C LYS A 59 68.84 48.26 -6.13
N GLN A 60 69.78 47.57 -5.48
CA GLN A 60 69.53 46.23 -4.92
C GLN A 60 68.39 46.23 -3.90
N LYS A 61 68.29 47.27 -3.07
CA LYS A 61 67.22 47.41 -2.08
C LYS A 61 65.85 47.56 -2.75
N THR A 62 65.75 48.37 -3.81
CA THR A 62 64.51 48.51 -4.58
C THR A 62 64.11 47.24 -5.34
N GLU A 63 65.09 46.47 -5.83
CA GLU A 63 64.83 45.21 -6.53
C GLU A 63 64.38 44.09 -5.57
N LEU A 64 64.99 44.02 -4.39
CA LEU A 64 64.54 43.12 -3.31
C LEU A 64 63.09 43.44 -2.89
N GLU A 65 62.74 44.72 -2.81
CA GLU A 65 61.39 45.16 -2.44
C GLU A 65 60.37 44.80 -3.53
N LYS A 66 60.72 44.95 -4.81
CA LYS A 66 59.88 44.46 -5.93
C LYS A 66 59.69 42.94 -5.88
N GLN A 67 60.74 42.17 -5.61
CA GLN A 67 60.65 40.71 -5.49
C GLN A 67 59.75 40.28 -4.33
N LYS A 68 59.79 40.99 -3.19
CA LYS A 68 58.88 40.75 -2.06
C LYS A 68 57.41 40.98 -2.44
N ILE A 69 57.12 42.09 -3.12
CA ILE A 69 55.76 42.41 -3.57
C ILE A 69 55.25 41.38 -4.58
N GLU A 70 56.10 40.96 -5.53
CA GLU A 70 55.79 39.90 -6.50
C GLU A 70 55.48 38.58 -5.80
N GLY A 71 56.30 38.19 -4.81
CA GLY A 71 56.08 37.00 -4.00
C GLY A 71 54.79 37.02 -3.20
N GLU A 72 54.43 38.17 -2.60
CA GLU A 72 53.13 38.33 -1.93
C GLU A 72 51.96 38.22 -2.90
N LYS A 73 52.04 38.82 -4.09
CA LYS A 73 51.01 38.68 -5.12
C LYS A 73 50.81 37.22 -5.52
N GLN A 74 51.89 36.50 -5.83
CA GLN A 74 51.81 35.08 -6.18
C GLN A 74 51.20 34.24 -5.06
N LYS A 75 51.54 34.53 -3.79
CA LYS A 75 50.95 33.85 -2.64
C LYS A 75 49.44 34.07 -2.55
N THR A 76 48.97 35.31 -2.72
CA THR A 76 47.53 35.62 -2.71
C THR A 76 46.78 34.99 -3.88
N GLU A 77 47.41 34.87 -5.06
CA GLU A 77 46.81 34.23 -6.23
C GLU A 77 46.71 32.71 -6.06
N LEU A 78 47.75 32.08 -5.51
CA LEU A 78 47.72 30.67 -5.15
C LEU A 78 46.61 30.36 -4.14
N GLU A 79 46.40 31.25 -3.16
CA GLU A 79 45.35 31.10 -2.16
C GLU A 79 43.95 31.26 -2.76
N LYS A 80 43.74 32.19 -3.70
CA LYS A 80 42.50 32.28 -4.48
C LYS A 80 42.23 31.01 -5.30
N GLN A 81 43.24 30.46 -5.97
CA GLN A 81 43.10 29.23 -6.74
C GLN A 81 42.73 28.02 -5.85
N LYS A 82 43.30 27.94 -4.64
CA LYS A 82 42.91 26.90 -3.66
C LYS A 82 41.44 27.02 -3.25
N ILE A 83 40.97 28.23 -2.95
CA ILE A 83 39.57 28.48 -2.56
C ILE A 83 38.62 28.15 -3.73
N GLU A 84 38.98 28.53 -4.95
CA GLU A 84 38.21 28.19 -6.16
C GLU A 84 38.11 26.66 -6.34
N GLY A 85 39.23 25.95 -6.18
CA GLY A 85 39.27 24.48 -6.25
C GLY A 85 38.41 23.81 -5.18
N GLU A 86 38.41 24.32 -3.94
CA GLU A 86 37.53 23.81 -2.88
C GLU A 86 36.04 24.07 -3.18
N LYS A 87 35.69 25.24 -3.73
CA LYS A 87 34.32 25.52 -4.18
C LYS A 87 33.88 24.57 -5.28
N GLN A 88 34.70 24.33 -6.29
CA GLN A 88 34.38 23.38 -7.36
C GLN A 88 34.21 21.95 -6.84
N LYS A 89 35.05 21.53 -5.88
CA LYS A 89 34.94 20.20 -5.25
C LYS A 89 33.62 20.04 -4.49
N THR A 90 33.24 21.04 -3.70
CA THR A 90 31.98 21.01 -2.94
C THR A 90 30.74 21.07 -3.84
N GLU A 91 30.82 21.77 -4.97
CA GLU A 91 29.73 21.80 -5.96
C GLU A 91 29.58 20.47 -6.70
N LEU A 92 30.70 19.84 -7.08
CA LEU A 92 30.69 18.50 -7.68
C LEU A 92 30.09 17.46 -6.72
N GLU A 93 30.39 17.57 -5.42
CA GLU A 93 29.86 16.68 -4.39
C GLU A 93 28.34 16.87 -4.19
N LYS A 94 27.84 18.11 -4.23
CA LYS A 94 26.40 18.39 -4.24
C LYS A 94 25.69 17.78 -5.45
N GLN A 95 26.27 17.91 -6.65
CA GLN A 95 25.69 17.33 -7.87
C GLN A 95 25.63 15.80 -7.81
N LYS A 96 26.65 15.13 -7.23
CA LYS A 96 26.62 13.68 -7.01
C LYS A 96 25.48 13.26 -6.08
N ILE A 97 25.31 13.96 -4.95
CA ILE A 97 24.23 13.68 -3.99
C ILE A 97 22.85 13.89 -4.64
N GLU A 98 22.67 14.97 -5.41
CA GLU A 98 21.43 15.23 -6.15
C GLU A 98 21.11 14.08 -7.14
N GLY A 99 22.11 13.63 -7.90
CA GLY A 99 21.97 12.52 -8.83
C GLY A 99 21.62 11.19 -8.15
N GLU A 100 22.25 10.87 -7.01
CA GLU A 100 21.89 9.69 -6.21
C GLU A 100 20.45 9.79 -5.68
N LYS A 101 20.04 10.97 -5.21
CA LYS A 101 18.68 11.21 -4.69
C LYS A 101 17.63 10.98 -5.77
N GLN A 102 17.86 11.48 -6.99
CA GLN A 102 16.97 11.24 -8.14
C GLN A 102 16.90 9.76 -8.52
N LYS A 103 18.01 9.03 -8.44
CA LYS A 103 18.04 7.58 -8.72
C LYS A 103 17.22 6.79 -7.72
N ILE A 104 17.32 7.12 -6.43
CA ILE A 104 16.51 6.50 -5.36
C ILE A 104 15.02 6.81 -5.53
N GLU A 105 14.67 8.05 -5.89
CA GLU A 105 13.29 8.45 -6.17
C GLU A 105 12.70 7.62 -7.33
N GLY A 106 13.47 7.44 -8.41
CA GLY A 106 13.08 6.62 -9.56
C GLY A 106 12.87 5.14 -9.19
N GLU A 107 13.72 4.55 -8.35
CA GLU A 107 13.55 3.17 -7.87
C GLU A 107 12.31 3.02 -6.98
N LYS A 108 12.00 4.01 -6.12
CA LYS A 108 10.77 4.01 -5.33
C LYS A 108 9.52 4.06 -6.21
N GLN A 109 9.50 4.93 -7.21
CA GLN A 109 8.36 5.01 -8.14
C GLN A 109 8.18 3.70 -8.93
N LYS A 110 9.28 3.07 -9.37
CA LYS A 110 9.22 1.79 -10.09
C LYS A 110 8.63 0.67 -9.21
N THR A 111 9.08 0.57 -7.96
CA THR A 111 8.57 -0.44 -7.02
C THR A 111 7.11 -0.20 -6.63
N GLU A 112 6.68 1.06 -6.54
CA GLU A 112 5.28 1.40 -6.27
C GLU A 112 4.37 1.08 -7.47
N LEU A 113 4.80 1.37 -8.70
CA LEU A 113 4.08 0.99 -9.92
C LEU A 113 3.92 -0.54 -10.03
N GLU A 114 4.95 -1.30 -9.65
CA GLU A 114 4.92 -2.75 -9.67
C GLU A 114 3.95 -3.32 -8.61
N LYS A 115 3.91 -2.74 -7.40
CA LYS A 115 2.89 -3.08 -6.39
C LYS A 115 1.47 -2.82 -6.90
N GLN A 116 1.23 -1.68 -7.53
CA GLN A 116 -0.10 -1.36 -8.09
C GLN A 116 -0.52 -2.34 -9.18
N LYS A 117 0.41 -2.81 -10.04
CA LYS A 117 0.11 -3.84 -11.05
C LYS A 117 -0.30 -5.16 -10.40
N ILE A 118 0.43 -5.62 -9.39
CA ILE A 118 0.12 -6.86 -8.67
C ILE A 118 -1.24 -6.77 -7.97
N GLU A 119 -1.54 -5.63 -7.34
CA GLU A 119 -2.84 -5.36 -6.71
C GLU A 119 -3.97 -5.42 -7.75
N GLY A 120 -3.79 -4.78 -8.91
CA GLY A 120 -4.76 -4.80 -10.01
C GLY A 120 -5.01 -6.20 -10.57
N GLU A 121 -3.97 -7.03 -10.72
CA GLU A 121 -4.12 -8.43 -11.13
C GLU A 121 -4.89 -9.26 -10.09
N LYS A 122 -4.60 -9.09 -8.80
CA LYS A 122 -5.35 -9.76 -7.72
C LYS A 122 -6.84 -9.41 -7.77
N GLN A 123 -7.17 -8.12 -7.83
CA GLN A 123 -8.56 -7.67 -7.93
C GLN A 123 -9.28 -8.24 -9.16
N LYS A 124 -8.59 -8.31 -10.31
CA LYS A 124 -9.15 -8.92 -11.53
C LYS A 124 -9.48 -10.40 -11.33
N THR A 125 -8.57 -11.17 -10.74
CA THR A 125 -8.82 -12.60 -10.48
C THR A 125 -9.93 -12.84 -9.45
N GLU A 126 -10.06 -11.96 -8.45
CA GLU A 126 -11.12 -12.04 -7.45
C GLU A 126 -12.50 -11.71 -8.03
N LEU A 127 -12.57 -10.69 -8.89
CA LEU A 127 -13.79 -10.36 -9.64
C LEU A 127 -14.25 -11.52 -10.53
N GLU A 128 -13.31 -12.22 -11.16
CA GLU A 128 -13.62 -13.38 -12.00
C GLU A 128 -14.16 -14.55 -11.17
N LYS A 129 -13.58 -14.83 -9.99
CA LYS A 129 -14.11 -15.82 -9.05
C LYS A 129 -15.53 -15.48 -8.60
N GLN A 130 -15.78 -14.24 -8.20
CA GLN A 130 -17.12 -13.79 -7.79
C GLN A 130 -18.16 -13.94 -8.92
N LYS A 131 -17.78 -13.66 -10.18
CA LYS A 131 -18.67 -13.91 -11.33
C LYS A 131 -19.01 -15.39 -11.46
N THR A 132 -18.02 -16.28 -11.40
CA THR A 132 -18.28 -17.73 -11.51
C THR A 132 -19.14 -18.26 -10.36
N GLU A 133 -18.99 -17.73 -9.16
CA GLU A 133 -19.80 -18.11 -8.00
C GLU A 133 -21.23 -17.57 -8.11
N GLY A 134 -21.40 -16.33 -8.59
CA GLY A 134 -22.70 -15.76 -8.92
C GLY A 134 -23.46 -16.59 -9.97
N ASP A 135 -22.77 -17.05 -11.02
CA ASP A 135 -23.38 -17.91 -12.05
C ASP A 135 -23.80 -19.27 -11.50
N LYS A 136 -23.00 -19.87 -10.60
CA LYS A 136 -23.37 -21.14 -9.91
C LYS A 136 -24.60 -20.97 -9.03
N LEU A 137 -24.65 -19.91 -8.23
CA LEU A 137 -25.81 -19.60 -7.37
C LEU A 137 -27.08 -19.38 -8.20
N LYS A 138 -26.95 -18.68 -9.34
CA LYS A 138 -28.06 -18.45 -10.26
C LYS A 138 -28.59 -19.76 -10.87
N GLN A 139 -27.70 -20.68 -11.25
CA GLN A 139 -28.10 -22.02 -11.72
C GLN A 139 -28.79 -22.82 -10.62
N GLN A 140 -28.25 -22.83 -9.39
CA GLN A 140 -28.89 -23.51 -8.25
C GLN A 140 -30.29 -22.99 -7.97
N LEU A 141 -30.48 -21.66 -8.03
CA LEU A 141 -31.79 -21.05 -7.81
C LEU A 141 -32.80 -21.46 -8.90
N GLN A 142 -32.36 -21.57 -10.16
CA GLN A 142 -33.21 -22.07 -11.25
C GLN A 142 -33.61 -23.53 -11.06
N VAL A 143 -32.69 -24.39 -10.63
CA VAL A 143 -32.98 -25.80 -10.32
C VAL A 143 -33.96 -25.90 -9.16
N GLN A 144 -33.72 -25.18 -8.06
CA GLN A 144 -34.60 -25.19 -6.89
C GLN A 144 -36.01 -24.67 -7.24
N ALA A 145 -36.11 -23.65 -8.10
CA ALA A 145 -37.40 -23.17 -8.59
C ALA A 145 -38.14 -24.23 -9.42
N ALA A 146 -37.43 -24.97 -10.28
CA ALA A 146 -38.02 -26.06 -11.05
C ALA A 146 -38.48 -27.23 -10.15
N GLU A 147 -37.69 -27.59 -9.14
CA GLU A 147 -38.06 -28.60 -8.14
C GLU A 147 -39.29 -28.19 -7.32
N MET A 148 -39.40 -26.92 -6.93
CA MET A 148 -40.58 -26.38 -6.26
C MET A 148 -41.85 -26.51 -7.13
N ILE A 149 -41.74 -26.24 -8.43
CA ILE A 149 -42.86 -26.40 -9.36
C ILE A 149 -43.31 -27.87 -9.44
N THR A 150 -42.37 -28.81 -9.55
CA THR A 150 -42.69 -30.24 -9.63
C THR A 150 -43.25 -30.78 -8.31
N LEU A 151 -42.69 -30.37 -7.17
CA LEU A 151 -43.20 -30.70 -5.84
C LEU A 151 -44.62 -30.15 -5.62
N LYS A 152 -44.89 -28.90 -6.03
CA LYS A 152 -46.23 -28.31 -5.92
C LYS A 152 -47.25 -29.08 -6.77
N ALA A 153 -46.88 -29.45 -8.01
CA ALA A 153 -47.73 -30.27 -8.86
C ALA A 153 -48.03 -31.64 -8.24
N ARG A 154 -47.00 -32.32 -7.71
CA ARG A 154 -47.18 -33.61 -7.03
C ARG A 154 -48.03 -33.47 -5.77
N SER A 155 -47.84 -32.41 -4.98
CA SER A 155 -48.64 -32.11 -3.79
C SER A 155 -50.13 -31.98 -4.14
N ASN A 156 -50.46 -31.18 -5.15
CA ASN A 156 -51.84 -31.00 -5.60
C ASN A 156 -52.46 -32.35 -6.04
N VAL A 157 -51.71 -33.19 -6.75
CA VAL A 157 -52.17 -34.52 -7.16
C VAL A 157 -52.44 -35.42 -5.94
N THR A 158 -51.52 -35.47 -4.98
CA THR A 158 -51.69 -36.25 -3.75
C THR A 158 -52.86 -35.74 -2.93
N GLU A 159 -53.02 -34.42 -2.80
CA GLU A 159 -54.14 -33.81 -2.07
C GLU A 159 -55.49 -34.17 -2.71
N ASN A 160 -55.59 -34.13 -4.04
CA ASN A 160 -56.77 -34.58 -4.76
C ASN A 160 -57.06 -36.07 -4.56
N GLN A 161 -56.04 -36.93 -4.58
CA GLN A 161 -56.19 -38.38 -4.33
C GLN A 161 -56.63 -38.66 -2.90
N VAL A 162 -56.00 -38.03 -1.90
CA VAL A 162 -56.39 -38.16 -0.49
C VAL A 162 -57.81 -37.64 -0.27
N GLY A 163 -58.19 -36.53 -0.91
CA GLY A 163 -59.54 -36.00 -0.86
C GLY A 163 -60.59 -36.92 -1.51
N ALA A 164 -60.23 -37.66 -2.55
CA ALA A 164 -61.08 -38.70 -3.12
C ALA A 164 -61.22 -39.89 -2.16
N LEU A 165 -60.12 -40.42 -1.65
CA LEU A 165 -60.13 -41.55 -0.71
C LEU A 165 -60.87 -41.24 0.60
N LYS A 166 -60.79 -40.02 1.11
CA LYS A 166 -61.57 -39.59 2.29
C LYS A 166 -63.07 -39.61 2.02
N ARG A 167 -63.51 -39.24 0.81
CA ARG A 167 -64.92 -39.33 0.39
C ARG A 167 -65.38 -40.79 0.25
N ASP A 168 -64.51 -41.66 -0.26
CA ASP A 168 -64.83 -43.09 -0.43
C ASP A 168 -64.77 -43.88 0.89
N GLY A 169 -63.90 -43.45 1.82
CA GLY A 169 -63.70 -44.05 3.13
C GLY A 169 -64.69 -43.57 4.20
N GLU A 170 -65.52 -42.57 3.91
CA GLU A 170 -66.58 -42.12 4.82
C GLU A 170 -67.62 -43.24 4.96
N VAL A 171 -67.48 -44.02 6.03
CA VAL A 171 -68.39 -45.11 6.34
C VAL A 171 -69.76 -44.51 6.59
N LYS A 172 -70.73 -44.76 5.68
CA LYS A 172 -72.15 -44.51 5.95
C LYS A 172 -72.58 -45.45 7.09
N GLN A 173 -72.47 -44.97 8.32
CA GLN A 173 -72.97 -45.68 9.49
C GLN A 173 -74.49 -45.73 9.40
N VAL A 174 -75.05 -46.93 9.54
CA VAL A 174 -76.51 -47.15 9.54
C VAL A 174 -76.90 -47.95 10.75
N ALA A 175 -78.02 -47.60 11.37
CA ALA A 175 -78.64 -48.33 12.47
C ALA A 175 -80.11 -47.93 12.55
N PHE A 176 -81.01 -48.88 12.84
CA PHE A 176 -82.43 -48.55 13.04
C PHE A 176 -83.02 -49.33 14.20
N SER A 177 -84.09 -48.78 14.78
CA SER A 177 -84.94 -49.46 15.75
C SER A 177 -86.39 -49.10 15.47
N ALA A 178 -87.26 -50.10 15.40
CA ALA A 178 -88.66 -49.92 15.06
C ALA A 178 -89.56 -50.93 15.77
N SER A 179 -90.83 -50.59 15.97
CA SER A 179 -91.88 -51.46 16.49
C SER A 179 -93.04 -51.61 15.51
N LEU A 180 -93.76 -52.73 15.69
CA LEU A 180 -94.93 -53.08 14.90
C LEU A 180 -96.16 -52.24 15.29
N LEU A 181 -96.23 -51.78 16.54
CA LEU A 181 -97.32 -50.97 17.10
C LEU A 181 -96.75 -49.72 17.78
N ALA A 182 -97.51 -48.62 17.78
CA ALA A 182 -97.15 -47.36 18.45
C ALA A 182 -97.03 -47.54 19.96
N SER A 183 -97.92 -48.38 20.51
CA SER A 183 -98.04 -48.67 21.93
C SER A 183 -98.98 -49.87 22.12
N GLY A 184 -98.80 -50.63 23.20
CA GLY A 184 -99.68 -51.74 23.57
C GLY A 184 -99.32 -53.07 22.88
N SER A 185 -100.18 -54.07 23.09
CA SER A 185 -100.07 -55.39 22.46
C SER A 185 -101.20 -55.60 21.46
N GLY A 186 -100.91 -56.31 20.38
CA GLY A 186 -101.88 -56.62 19.33
C GLY A 186 -101.40 -57.82 18.53
N THR A 187 -102.32 -58.69 18.15
CA THR A 187 -102.02 -59.86 17.32
C THR A 187 -102.09 -59.45 15.85
N ILE A 188 -100.98 -59.62 15.13
CA ILE A 188 -100.91 -59.38 13.69
C ILE A 188 -100.78 -60.74 13.01
N GLY A 189 -101.80 -61.12 12.23
CA GLY A 189 -102.00 -62.45 11.67
C GLY A 189 -103.38 -63.02 12.03
N PRO A 190 -103.71 -64.26 11.64
CA PRO A 190 -102.85 -65.25 10.99
C PRO A 190 -102.62 -64.94 9.51
N PHE A 191 -101.41 -65.25 9.02
CA PHE A 191 -101.07 -65.15 7.60
C PHE A 191 -100.92 -66.56 7.03
N ASN A 192 -101.64 -66.84 5.93
CA ASN A 192 -101.59 -68.15 5.25
C ASN A 192 -100.58 -68.17 4.09
N THR A 193 -99.87 -67.06 3.88
CA THR A 193 -98.85 -66.86 2.84
C THR A 193 -97.68 -66.06 3.41
N GLN A 194 -96.50 -66.17 2.80
CA GLN A 194 -95.34 -65.35 3.18
C GLN A 194 -95.71 -63.86 3.11
N THR A 195 -95.71 -63.21 4.27
CA THR A 195 -96.13 -61.82 4.43
C THR A 195 -95.02 -61.05 5.12
N ASN A 196 -94.56 -59.96 4.50
CA ASN A 196 -93.55 -59.09 5.09
C ASN A 196 -94.19 -58.25 6.21
N LEU A 197 -93.59 -58.30 7.39
CA LEU A 197 -94.02 -57.46 8.51
C LEU A 197 -93.41 -56.07 8.39
N VAL A 198 -94.26 -55.05 8.42
CA VAL A 198 -93.84 -53.65 8.33
C VAL A 198 -93.86 -53.04 9.73
N PHE A 199 -92.69 -52.78 10.28
CA PHE A 199 -92.52 -52.10 11.58
C PHE A 199 -92.60 -50.59 11.38
N ALA A 200 -93.83 -50.09 11.24
CA ALA A 200 -94.10 -48.71 10.83
C ALA A 200 -93.64 -47.65 11.87
N TYR A 201 -93.43 -48.03 13.13
CA TYR A 201 -93.11 -47.09 14.21
C TYR A 201 -91.61 -47.08 14.49
N VAL A 202 -90.90 -46.13 13.90
CA VAL A 202 -89.43 -46.05 13.97
C VAL A 202 -88.98 -45.12 15.10
N PHE A 203 -88.14 -45.63 16.00
CA PHE A 203 -87.52 -44.87 17.09
C PHE A 203 -86.19 -44.24 16.67
N SER A 204 -85.40 -44.93 15.86
CA SER A 204 -84.13 -44.43 15.32
C SER A 204 -83.90 -44.97 13.91
N ASN A 205 -83.29 -44.17 13.04
CA ASN A 205 -82.95 -44.55 11.65
C ASN A 205 -81.69 -43.83 11.18
N ILE A 206 -80.58 -44.09 11.86
CA ILE A 206 -79.26 -43.56 11.51
C ILE A 206 -78.94 -44.00 10.07
N GLY A 207 -78.59 -43.03 9.23
CA GLY A 207 -78.29 -43.24 7.82
C GLY A 207 -79.49 -43.58 6.92
N ASN A 208 -80.73 -43.46 7.44
CA ASN A 208 -81.99 -43.61 6.69
C ASN A 208 -82.09 -44.90 5.86
N ALA A 209 -81.53 -45.99 6.38
CA ALA A 209 -81.47 -47.28 5.68
C ALA A 209 -82.74 -48.12 5.82
N TYR A 210 -83.59 -47.85 6.81
CA TYR A 210 -84.89 -48.52 6.99
C TYR A 210 -86.05 -47.69 6.41
N ASN A 211 -86.95 -48.33 5.67
CA ASN A 211 -88.16 -47.69 5.14
C ASN A 211 -89.42 -48.20 5.87
N PRO A 212 -90.07 -47.36 6.72
CA PRO A 212 -91.24 -47.78 7.51
C PRO A 212 -92.51 -48.01 6.68
N ASN A 213 -92.54 -47.60 5.41
CA ASN A 213 -93.69 -47.85 4.54
C ASN A 213 -93.64 -49.24 3.90
N THR A 214 -92.43 -49.79 3.73
CA THR A 214 -92.21 -51.06 3.02
C THR A 214 -91.67 -52.17 3.92
N GLY A 215 -91.12 -51.83 5.09
CA GLY A 215 -90.53 -52.77 6.03
C GLY A 215 -89.11 -53.22 5.69
N PHE A 216 -88.49 -52.66 4.63
CA PHE A 216 -87.17 -53.07 4.17
C PHE A 216 -86.04 -52.21 4.75
N PHE A 217 -84.95 -52.89 5.12
CA PHE A 217 -83.65 -52.27 5.43
C PHE A 217 -82.68 -52.48 4.26
N ILE A 218 -81.99 -51.42 3.84
CA ILE A 218 -81.00 -51.46 2.77
C ILE A 218 -79.61 -51.20 3.37
N ALA A 219 -78.79 -52.24 3.45
CA ALA A 219 -77.43 -52.11 3.94
C ALA A 219 -76.54 -51.34 2.93
N PRO A 220 -75.79 -50.31 3.36
CA PRO A 220 -74.96 -49.50 2.46
C PRO A 220 -73.70 -50.24 1.95
N ARG A 221 -73.26 -51.30 2.64
CA ARG A 221 -72.21 -52.23 2.20
C ARG A 221 -72.51 -53.65 2.68
N ALA A 222 -72.04 -54.65 1.94
CA ALA A 222 -72.11 -56.07 2.31
C ALA A 222 -71.14 -56.36 3.46
N ASN A 223 -71.56 -56.08 4.69
CA ASN A 223 -70.81 -56.36 5.91
C ASN A 223 -71.77 -56.80 7.02
N PHE A 224 -71.20 -57.29 8.12
CA PHE A 224 -71.90 -57.82 9.29
C PHE A 224 -73.07 -56.94 9.77
N ILE A 225 -74.29 -57.51 9.78
CA ILE A 225 -75.48 -56.91 10.38
C ILE A 225 -75.77 -57.65 11.68
N GLN A 226 -75.94 -56.91 12.78
CA GLN A 226 -76.44 -57.47 14.04
C GLN A 226 -77.93 -57.14 14.17
N GLU A 227 -78.75 -58.18 14.22
CA GLU A 227 -80.19 -58.06 14.42
C GLU A 227 -80.58 -58.56 15.81
N CYS A 228 -81.41 -57.81 16.53
CA CYS A 228 -81.94 -58.17 17.83
C CYS A 228 -83.46 -57.97 17.82
N ASN A 229 -84.21 -59.07 17.85
CA ASN A 229 -85.67 -59.04 17.86
C ASN A 229 -86.21 -59.42 19.25
N LEU A 230 -87.17 -58.64 19.75
CA LEU A 230 -87.92 -58.95 20.97
C LEU A 230 -89.39 -59.18 20.62
N SER A 231 -89.90 -60.38 20.85
CA SER A 231 -91.33 -60.72 20.67
C SER A 231 -91.94 -61.14 22.01
N ALA A 232 -93.04 -60.51 22.41
CA ALA A 232 -93.68 -60.67 23.72
C ALA A 232 -94.48 -61.98 23.89
N SER A 233 -94.16 -63.04 23.15
CA SER A 233 -94.74 -64.38 23.39
C SER A 233 -93.73 -65.53 23.26
N SER A 234 -92.46 -65.27 22.97
CA SER A 234 -91.33 -66.21 23.09
C SER A 234 -90.04 -65.42 22.86
N VAL A 235 -89.09 -65.48 23.81
CA VAL A 235 -87.75 -64.91 23.59
C VAL A 235 -87.01 -65.84 22.62
N ILE A 236 -87.06 -65.53 21.33
CA ILE A 236 -86.20 -66.13 20.32
C ILE A 236 -85.23 -65.03 19.89
N ILE A 237 -84.02 -65.07 20.45
CA ILE A 237 -82.89 -64.29 19.94
C ILE A 237 -82.34 -65.08 18.74
N ASN A 238 -82.90 -64.87 17.55
CA ASN A 238 -82.28 -65.36 16.33
C ASN A 238 -81.22 -64.34 15.91
N VAL A 239 -79.96 -64.69 16.13
CA VAL A 239 -78.81 -64.01 15.52
C VAL A 239 -78.51 -64.73 14.22
N ASP A 240 -79.18 -64.33 13.13
CA ASP A 240 -78.82 -64.84 11.80
C ASP A 240 -77.66 -64.01 11.25
N LEU A 241 -76.49 -64.65 11.23
CA LEU A 241 -75.29 -64.15 10.58
C LEU A 241 -75.43 -64.30 9.06
N VAL A 242 -75.87 -63.24 8.38
CA VAL A 242 -75.85 -63.21 6.91
C VAL A 242 -74.45 -62.82 6.45
N TYR A 243 -73.68 -63.82 6.00
CA TYR A 243 -72.41 -63.61 5.30
C TYR A 243 -72.65 -63.34 3.81
N PRO A 244 -71.92 -62.41 3.18
CA PRO A 244 -72.05 -62.18 1.74
C PRO A 244 -71.32 -63.26 0.91
N SER A 245 -71.90 -63.59 -0.24
CA SER A 245 -71.27 -64.33 -1.35
C SER A 245 -70.42 -63.40 -2.22
#